data_AF-A0A9D9N2B0-F1
#
_entry.id   AF-A0A9D9N2B0-F1
#
_cell.length_a   1.000
_cell.length_b   1.000
_cell.length_c   1.000
_cell.angle_alpha   90.00
_cell.angle_beta   90.00
_cell.angle_gamma   90.00
#
_symmetry.space_group_name_H-M   'P 1'
#
loop_
_entity.id
_entity.type
_entity.pdbx_description
1 polymer ?
#
loop_
_entity_poly.entity_id
_entity_poly.type
_entity_poly.pdbx_seq_one_letter_code
_entity_poly.pdbx_strand_id
1 'polypeptide(L)'
;MNFYNINIKALEKRNIIIQEDFPENENITEITLVNAKNGSPVLIINGKYTSSKYDPEREAENLTKEINEGSFVVYSGISNFYPILSLIRKKCKIIMHIPVKKIFLYIIKNMDFTNILNYERIYFTFSENEITETIKRFYFPGREGNFNFIESRSEKDLFPEKFNYIVKVINNTLEEIKSDYSVQAHFGKIWTRNIIQNLKLISCLENNIEIKQNKKFGCIITAAGPSLNRQLDKLSDLQNDYLILATDTTLPVLIKHKIAPDFFFSIDPQIHSLKHILDELPEKTALIADLCCNTSLIRNVLKQGNPVFFSRGNHPLSVLSENLGVSNLLKLENGTGSVTITAISFATFLGWSEIILLGGDFANTNFAPYCRGTYLSGIFDAESNRLKNSETDYAGILFRSDVILHKESKIYESKLLNRYGNFCKTYCKNRNIRVIREIKPAETGPQNTIFLKSPETPSSFFVDLMEKISEKQGGNNEILPLAAWLKYKRNPEKLQNEAMSMTEKYIKYFI
;
A
#
# COMPACT_ATOMS: atom_id res chain seq x y z
N MET A 1 -44.15 -7.63 21.46
CA MET A 1 -43.52 -7.33 20.15
C MET A 1 -42.37 -8.31 19.97
N ASN A 2 -42.26 -9.01 18.83
CA ASN A 2 -41.15 -9.96 18.63
C ASN A 2 -39.91 -9.19 18.14
N PHE A 3 -39.12 -8.68 19.10
CA PHE A 3 -37.92 -7.90 18.81
C PHE A 3 -36.90 -8.67 17.97
N TYR A 4 -36.76 -9.97 18.24
CA TYR A 4 -35.88 -10.86 17.48
C TYR A 4 -36.17 -10.80 15.98
N ASN A 5 -37.43 -11.01 15.58
CA ASN A 5 -37.80 -11.02 14.15
C ASN A 5 -37.53 -9.68 13.46
N ILE A 6 -37.74 -8.56 14.14
CA ILE A 6 -37.54 -7.22 13.55
C ILE A 6 -36.04 -6.95 13.38
N ASN A 7 -35.24 -7.28 14.39
CA ASN A 7 -33.79 -7.09 14.36
C ASN A 7 -33.12 -8.03 13.35
N ILE A 8 -33.56 -9.29 13.22
CA ILE A 8 -33.03 -10.23 12.24
C ILE A 8 -33.27 -9.74 10.81
N LYS A 9 -34.46 -9.20 10.50
CA LYS A 9 -34.73 -8.58 9.19
C LYS A 9 -33.77 -7.43 8.89
N ALA A 10 -33.41 -6.62 9.89
CA ALA A 10 -32.44 -5.54 9.71
C ALA A 10 -31.02 -6.07 9.47
N LEU A 11 -30.62 -7.16 10.13
CA LEU A 11 -29.33 -7.83 9.91
C LEU A 11 -29.24 -8.48 8.52
N GLU A 12 -30.29 -9.17 8.09
CA GLU A 12 -30.40 -9.79 6.76
C GLU A 12 -30.25 -8.76 5.65
N LYS A 13 -30.91 -7.59 5.77
CA LYS A 13 -30.76 -6.47 4.83
C LYS A 13 -29.30 -6.02 4.68
N ARG A 14 -28.48 -6.24 5.70
CA ARG A 14 -27.06 -5.86 5.74
C ARG A 14 -26.09 -7.01 5.48
N ASN A 15 -26.59 -8.19 5.11
CA ASN A 15 -25.80 -9.41 4.91
C ASN A 15 -24.94 -9.79 6.13
N ILE A 16 -25.43 -9.52 7.34
CA ILE A 16 -24.74 -9.90 8.58
C ILE A 16 -25.31 -11.24 9.04
N ILE A 17 -24.53 -12.31 8.88
CA ILE A 17 -24.89 -13.66 9.33
C ILE A 17 -24.36 -13.86 10.74
N ILE A 18 -25.25 -14.15 11.69
CA ILE A 18 -24.89 -14.57 13.04
C ILE A 18 -25.08 -16.09 13.10
N GLN A 19 -23.99 -16.84 13.14
CA GLN A 19 -24.04 -18.27 13.45
C GLN A 19 -24.21 -18.45 14.97
N GLU A 20 -25.09 -19.36 15.38
CA GLU A 20 -25.41 -19.64 16.80
C GLU A 20 -24.37 -20.55 17.49
N ASP A 21 -23.21 -20.79 16.89
CA ASP A 21 -22.15 -21.55 17.55
C ASP A 21 -21.36 -20.65 18.51
N PHE A 22 -21.65 -20.81 19.81
CA PHE A 22 -20.96 -20.10 20.89
C PHE A 22 -19.90 -20.99 21.53
N PRO A 23 -18.68 -20.49 21.75
CA PRO A 23 -17.81 -21.12 22.73
C PRO A 23 -18.47 -21.00 24.11
N GLU A 24 -18.69 -22.13 24.79
CA GLU A 24 -19.38 -22.21 26.11
C GLU A 24 -18.67 -21.44 27.23
N ASN A 25 -17.41 -21.06 27.04
CA ASN A 25 -16.52 -20.54 28.09
C ASN A 25 -16.38 -19.01 28.07
N GLU A 26 -17.47 -18.27 28.27
CA GLU A 26 -17.39 -16.85 28.62
C GLU A 26 -17.95 -16.66 30.04
N ASN A 27 -17.25 -15.89 30.88
CA ASN A 27 -17.54 -15.63 32.32
C ASN A 27 -18.89 -14.91 32.58
N ILE A 28 -19.88 -15.02 31.70
CA ILE A 28 -21.20 -14.42 31.81
C ILE A 28 -22.19 -15.48 32.29
N THR A 29 -22.51 -15.42 33.58
CA THR A 29 -23.50 -16.31 34.21
C THR A 29 -24.91 -15.75 34.07
N GLU A 30 -25.06 -14.42 34.08
CA GLU A 30 -26.36 -13.75 34.06
C GLU A 30 -26.34 -12.46 33.24
N ILE A 31 -27.40 -12.26 32.44
CA ILE A 31 -27.70 -10.99 31.75
C ILE A 31 -29.16 -10.65 32.02
N THR A 32 -29.41 -9.47 32.59
CA THR A 32 -30.77 -8.96 32.83
C THR A 32 -30.95 -7.57 32.25
N LEU A 33 -32.17 -7.27 31.78
CA LEU A 33 -32.56 -5.96 31.29
C LEU A 33 -33.41 -5.26 32.37
N VAL A 34 -32.97 -4.07 32.78
CA VAL A 34 -33.67 -3.22 33.76
C VAL A 34 -33.82 -1.81 33.21
N ASN A 35 -34.62 -0.96 33.86
CA ASN A 35 -34.69 0.45 33.51
C ASN A 35 -33.82 1.29 34.44
N ALA A 36 -33.09 2.25 33.89
CA ALA A 36 -32.47 3.34 34.64
C ALA A 36 -33.54 4.26 35.24
N LYS A 37 -33.15 5.17 36.15
CA LYS A 37 -34.10 6.10 36.79
C LYS A 37 -34.83 7.01 35.80
N ASN A 38 -34.22 7.34 34.67
CA ASN A 38 -34.83 8.10 33.59
C ASN A 38 -35.75 7.25 32.67
N GLY A 39 -35.88 5.95 32.92
CA GLY A 39 -36.70 5.02 32.15
C GLY A 39 -35.96 4.32 31.00
N SER A 40 -34.73 4.70 30.69
CA SER A 40 -33.98 4.10 29.57
C SER A 40 -33.49 2.67 29.92
N PRO A 41 -33.53 1.71 28.98
CA PRO A 41 -33.17 0.31 29.23
C PRO A 41 -31.66 0.08 29.39
N VAL A 42 -31.24 -0.55 30.49
CA VAL A 42 -29.84 -0.83 30.83
C VAL A 42 -29.65 -2.32 31.09
N LEU A 43 -28.51 -2.85 30.65
CA LEU A 43 -28.12 -4.23 30.97
C LEU A 43 -27.41 -4.29 32.32
N ILE A 44 -27.68 -5.37 33.04
CA ILE A 44 -26.89 -5.81 34.17
C ILE A 44 -26.26 -7.15 33.78
N ILE A 45 -24.94 -7.23 33.90
CA ILE A 45 -24.16 -8.45 33.62
C ILE A 45 -23.47 -8.87 34.90
N ASN A 46 -23.72 -10.09 35.35
CA ASN A 46 -23.20 -10.62 36.62
C ASN A 46 -23.39 -9.65 37.81
N GLY A 47 -24.57 -9.05 37.92
CA GLY A 47 -24.91 -8.10 39.00
C GLY A 47 -24.32 -6.69 38.86
N LYS A 48 -23.58 -6.38 37.78
CA LYS A 48 -23.02 -5.05 37.53
C LYS A 48 -23.75 -4.32 36.39
N TYR A 49 -24.10 -3.06 36.63
CA TYR A 49 -24.65 -2.18 35.59
C TYR A 49 -23.62 -1.93 34.48
N THR A 50 -24.06 -2.00 33.23
CA THR A 50 -23.18 -1.78 32.06
C THR A 50 -23.08 -0.31 31.66
N SER A 51 -24.06 0.50 32.07
CA SER A 51 -24.13 1.96 31.90
C SER A 51 -24.75 2.62 33.14
N SER A 52 -24.81 3.94 33.16
CA SER A 52 -25.35 4.74 34.26
C SER A 52 -26.75 4.30 34.67
N LYS A 53 -26.91 3.92 35.94
CA LYS A 53 -28.21 3.60 36.56
C LYS A 53 -29.17 4.80 36.64
N TYR A 54 -28.67 6.02 36.45
CA TYR A 54 -29.45 7.24 36.54
C TYR A 54 -29.92 7.72 35.17
N ASP A 55 -28.96 7.88 34.26
CA ASP A 55 -29.15 8.47 32.94
C ASP A 55 -28.02 8.01 32.00
N PRO A 56 -28.21 6.91 31.27
CA PRO A 56 -27.19 6.34 30.38
C PRO A 56 -27.03 7.14 29.08
N GLU A 57 -28.04 7.91 28.67
CA GLU A 57 -27.96 8.78 27.50
C GLU A 57 -27.03 9.96 27.77
N ARG A 58 -27.16 10.60 28.94
CA ARG A 58 -26.26 11.68 29.36
C ARG A 58 -24.82 11.20 29.56
N GLU A 59 -24.63 10.00 30.08
CA GLU A 59 -23.30 9.37 30.15
C GLU A 59 -22.66 9.25 28.76
N ALA A 60 -23.42 8.74 27.80
CA ALA A 60 -22.96 8.59 26.42
C ALA A 60 -22.64 9.93 25.74
N GLU A 61 -23.45 10.97 25.96
CA GLU A 61 -23.19 12.31 25.44
C GLU A 61 -21.89 12.90 25.99
N ASN A 62 -21.63 12.71 27.29
CA ASN A 62 -20.37 13.13 27.91
C ASN A 62 -19.18 12.36 27.33
N LEU A 63 -19.30 11.04 27.17
CA LEU A 63 -18.23 10.19 26.63
C LEU A 63 -17.86 10.55 25.18
N THR A 64 -18.85 10.98 24.40
CA THR A 64 -18.70 11.30 22.98
C THR A 64 -18.55 12.79 22.71
N LYS A 65 -18.49 13.64 23.75
CA LYS A 65 -18.57 15.11 23.62
C LYS A 65 -17.51 15.69 22.68
N GLU A 66 -16.27 15.24 22.80
CA GLU A 66 -15.12 15.73 22.02
C GLU A 66 -15.02 15.11 20.61
N ILE A 67 -15.87 14.14 20.27
CA ILE A 67 -15.89 13.53 18.95
C ILE A 67 -16.53 14.48 17.94
N ASN A 68 -15.83 14.80 16.86
CA ASN A 68 -16.34 15.67 15.80
C ASN A 68 -17.33 14.93 14.88
N GLU A 69 -18.23 15.68 14.23
CA GLU A 69 -19.13 15.14 13.21
C GLU A 69 -18.34 14.45 12.08
N GLY A 70 -18.77 13.26 11.67
CA GLY A 70 -18.14 12.52 10.57
C GLY A 70 -16.86 11.75 10.92
N SER A 71 -16.39 11.80 12.17
CA SER A 71 -15.17 11.10 12.62
C SER A 71 -15.23 9.59 12.40
N PHE A 72 -14.06 8.96 12.29
CA PHE A 72 -13.92 7.51 12.32
C PHE A 72 -13.73 7.03 13.76
N VAL A 73 -14.62 6.15 14.23
CA VAL A 73 -14.65 5.70 15.62
C VAL A 73 -14.68 4.19 15.67
N VAL A 74 -13.81 3.60 16.49
CA VAL A 74 -13.94 2.21 16.92
C VAL A 74 -14.53 2.21 18.32
N TYR A 75 -15.74 1.66 18.45
CA TYR A 75 -16.37 1.40 19.73
C TYR A 75 -16.22 -0.08 20.07
N SER A 76 -15.49 -0.38 21.15
CA SER A 76 -15.28 -1.76 21.59
C SER A 76 -16.26 -2.11 22.71
N GLY A 77 -17.27 -2.87 22.33
CA GLY A 77 -18.29 -3.45 23.20
C GLY A 77 -19.70 -3.16 22.74
N ILE A 78 -20.67 -3.77 23.42
CA ILE A 78 -22.10 -3.69 23.07
C ILE A 78 -23.04 -3.56 24.28
N SER A 79 -22.60 -4.03 25.44
CA SER A 79 -23.29 -3.97 26.73
C SER A 79 -23.75 -2.57 27.12
N ASN A 80 -23.00 -1.53 26.73
CA ASN A 80 -23.43 -0.14 26.75
C ASN A 80 -23.54 0.36 25.31
N PHE A 81 -24.74 0.38 24.73
CA PHE A 81 -24.95 0.79 23.34
C PHE A 81 -25.26 2.29 23.17
N TYR A 82 -25.45 3.04 24.26
CA TYR A 82 -25.80 4.47 24.21
C TYR A 82 -24.75 5.35 23.52
N PRO A 83 -23.43 5.14 23.69
CA PRO A 83 -22.42 5.89 22.94
C PRO A 83 -22.62 5.78 21.43
N ILE A 84 -23.03 4.63 20.91
CA ILE A 84 -23.28 4.42 19.49
C ILE A 84 -24.43 5.31 19.00
N LEU A 85 -25.51 5.42 19.78
CA LEU A 85 -26.64 6.30 19.43
C LEU A 85 -26.20 7.77 19.34
N SER A 86 -25.34 8.22 20.25
CA SER A 86 -24.76 9.57 20.19
C SER A 86 -23.87 9.75 18.93
N LEU A 87 -23.05 8.76 18.60
CA LEU A 87 -22.19 8.78 17.40
C LEU A 87 -22.99 8.76 16.09
N ILE A 88 -24.15 8.09 16.05
CA ILE A 88 -25.09 8.12 14.92
C ILE A 88 -25.59 9.56 14.69
N ARG A 89 -25.98 10.27 15.76
CA ARG A 89 -26.39 11.69 15.67
C ARG A 89 -25.28 12.58 15.09
N LYS A 90 -24.02 12.28 15.43
CA LYS A 90 -22.81 12.93 14.90
C LYS A 90 -22.38 12.41 13.52
N LYS A 91 -23.22 11.63 12.84
CA LYS A 91 -22.96 11.04 11.53
C LYS A 91 -21.57 10.37 11.44
N CYS A 92 -21.10 9.74 12.51
CA CYS A 92 -19.78 9.13 12.55
C CYS A 92 -19.72 7.87 11.68
N LYS A 93 -18.52 7.50 11.25
CA LYS A 93 -18.25 6.18 10.70
C LYS A 93 -17.77 5.29 11.85
N ILE A 94 -18.48 4.20 12.13
CA ILE A 94 -18.33 3.48 13.38
C ILE A 94 -17.97 2.03 13.08
N ILE A 95 -16.89 1.53 13.65
CA ILE A 95 -16.69 0.09 13.82
C ILE A 95 -17.23 -0.25 15.20
N MET A 96 -18.23 -1.11 15.23
CA MET A 96 -18.77 -1.66 16.47
C MET A 96 -18.16 -3.05 16.65
N HIS A 97 -17.16 -3.15 17.51
CA HIS A 97 -16.54 -4.43 17.83
C HIS A 97 -17.32 -5.12 18.96
N ILE A 98 -17.74 -6.36 18.69
CA ILE A 98 -18.54 -7.19 19.59
C ILE A 98 -17.63 -8.33 20.07
N PRO A 99 -16.93 -8.16 21.21
CA PRO A 99 -15.99 -9.16 21.71
C PRO A 99 -16.66 -10.41 22.28
N VAL A 100 -17.98 -10.33 22.51
CA VAL A 100 -18.79 -11.32 23.23
C VAL A 100 -20.16 -11.43 22.55
N LYS A 101 -20.33 -12.45 21.70
CA LYS A 101 -21.56 -12.64 20.91
C LYS A 101 -22.80 -12.92 21.77
N LYS A 102 -22.62 -13.51 22.97
CA LYS A 102 -23.72 -13.81 23.90
C LYS A 102 -24.50 -12.55 24.30
N ILE A 103 -23.82 -11.43 24.56
CA ILE A 103 -24.47 -10.15 24.91
C ILE A 103 -25.24 -9.60 23.71
N PHE A 104 -24.66 -9.67 22.51
CA PHE A 104 -25.32 -9.20 21.30
C PHE A 104 -26.64 -9.92 21.05
N LEU A 105 -26.65 -11.24 21.15
CA LEU A 105 -27.87 -12.02 20.94
C LEU A 105 -28.94 -11.77 22.00
N TYR A 106 -28.52 -11.56 23.25
CA TYR A 106 -29.44 -11.16 24.29
C TYR A 106 -30.13 -9.83 23.93
N ILE A 107 -29.37 -8.83 23.46
CA ILE A 107 -29.91 -7.54 22.99
C ILE A 107 -30.89 -7.75 21.82
N ILE A 108 -30.47 -8.49 20.80
CA ILE A 108 -31.29 -8.76 19.61
C ILE A 108 -32.62 -9.45 19.96
N LYS A 109 -32.64 -10.31 20.99
CA LYS A 109 -33.85 -11.02 21.45
C LYS A 109 -34.77 -10.15 22.33
N ASN A 110 -34.22 -9.24 23.13
CA ASN A 110 -34.95 -8.59 24.22
C ASN A 110 -35.26 -7.08 24.01
N MET A 111 -34.70 -6.43 22.99
CA MET A 111 -34.97 -5.01 22.73
C MET A 111 -34.94 -4.66 21.23
N ASP A 112 -35.63 -3.58 20.85
CA ASP A 112 -35.54 -3.04 19.49
C ASP A 112 -34.16 -2.39 19.28
N PHE A 113 -33.38 -2.95 18.36
CA PHE A 113 -32.03 -2.50 18.02
C PHE A 113 -31.96 -1.97 16.58
N THR A 114 -33.09 -1.82 15.91
CA THR A 114 -33.17 -1.49 14.48
C THR A 114 -32.52 -0.17 14.11
N ASN A 115 -32.54 0.84 14.98
CA ASN A 115 -31.90 2.13 14.74
C ASN A 115 -30.39 1.99 14.52
N ILE A 116 -29.74 1.13 15.31
CA ILE A 116 -28.30 0.84 15.19
C ILE A 116 -28.04 -0.08 13.99
N LEU A 117 -28.86 -1.13 13.83
CA LEU A 117 -28.68 -2.12 12.76
C LEU A 117 -28.84 -1.52 11.36
N ASN A 118 -29.81 -0.61 11.18
CA ASN A 118 -30.09 0.01 9.89
C ASN A 118 -29.13 1.16 9.54
N TYR A 119 -28.26 1.59 10.44
CA TYR A 119 -27.35 2.69 10.17
C TYR A 119 -26.16 2.23 9.31
N GLU A 120 -26.14 2.65 8.05
CA GLU A 120 -25.22 2.15 7.02
C GLU A 120 -23.73 2.42 7.30
N ARG A 121 -23.43 3.41 8.14
CA ARG A 121 -22.05 3.77 8.52
C ARG A 121 -21.54 3.06 9.77
N ILE A 122 -22.29 2.07 10.29
CA ILE A 122 -21.78 1.10 11.29
C ILE A 122 -21.27 -0.15 10.58
N TYR A 123 -20.08 -0.62 10.97
CA TYR A 123 -19.50 -1.90 10.57
C TYR A 123 -19.38 -2.77 11.81
N PHE A 124 -20.08 -3.90 11.82
CA PHE A 124 -20.02 -4.86 12.92
C PHE A 124 -18.82 -5.77 12.72
N THR A 125 -18.04 -5.98 13.79
CA THR A 125 -16.89 -6.87 13.76
C THR A 125 -16.91 -7.79 14.98
N PHE A 126 -16.58 -9.06 14.78
CA PHE A 126 -16.62 -10.12 15.78
C PHE A 126 -15.24 -10.73 16.04
N SER A 127 -14.24 -10.32 15.27
CA SER A 127 -12.85 -10.76 15.40
C SER A 127 -11.87 -9.61 15.20
N GLU A 128 -10.64 -9.81 15.64
CA GLU A 128 -9.56 -8.84 15.52
C GLU A 128 -9.11 -8.62 14.08
N ASN A 129 -9.17 -9.68 13.27
CA ASN A 129 -8.89 -9.61 11.84
C ASN A 129 -9.94 -8.73 11.14
N GLU A 130 -11.23 -8.90 11.46
CA GLU A 130 -12.29 -8.06 10.91
C GLU A 130 -12.10 -6.59 11.27
N ILE A 131 -11.66 -6.26 12.50
CA ILE A 131 -11.31 -4.88 12.88
C ILE A 131 -10.20 -4.36 11.97
N THR A 132 -9.11 -5.11 11.85
CA THR A 132 -7.94 -4.73 11.05
C THR A 132 -8.32 -4.46 9.59
N GLU A 133 -9.05 -5.39 8.98
CA GLU A 133 -9.52 -5.28 7.59
C GLU A 133 -10.47 -4.10 7.41
N THR A 134 -11.40 -3.90 8.35
CA THR A 134 -12.39 -2.82 8.30
C THR A 134 -11.72 -1.45 8.45
N ILE A 135 -10.76 -1.30 9.37
CA ILE A 135 -9.98 -0.05 9.50
C ILE A 135 -9.22 0.20 8.18
N LYS A 136 -8.44 -0.77 7.69
CA LYS A 136 -7.65 -0.62 6.45
C LYS A 136 -8.51 -0.28 5.23
N ARG A 137 -9.73 -0.82 5.16
CA ARG A 137 -10.65 -0.59 4.05
C ARG A 137 -11.36 0.75 4.11
N PHE A 138 -11.67 1.24 5.31
CA PHE A 138 -12.65 2.32 5.45
C PHE A 138 -12.13 3.59 6.14
N TYR A 139 -10.99 3.55 6.81
CA TYR A 139 -10.38 4.69 7.47
C TYR A 139 -9.29 5.32 6.59
N PHE A 140 -9.52 6.57 6.19
CA PHE A 140 -8.55 7.37 5.45
C PHE A 140 -8.29 8.65 6.25
N PRO A 141 -7.10 8.84 6.87
CA PRO A 141 -6.80 10.07 7.62
C PRO A 141 -7.05 11.34 6.78
N GLY A 142 -6.79 11.22 5.47
CA GLY A 142 -7.05 12.23 4.46
C GLY A 142 -8.53 12.63 4.28
N ARG A 143 -9.50 11.84 4.74
CA ARG A 143 -10.94 12.13 4.65
C ARG A 143 -11.59 12.28 6.03
N GLU A 144 -11.49 11.27 6.88
CA GLU A 144 -12.16 11.24 8.20
C GLU A 144 -11.45 12.03 9.31
N GLY A 145 -10.19 12.45 9.09
CA GLY A 145 -9.42 13.18 10.11
C GLY A 145 -9.01 12.27 11.26
N ASN A 146 -9.36 12.64 12.49
CA ASN A 146 -8.92 11.92 13.69
C ASN A 146 -9.61 10.57 13.84
N PHE A 147 -8.81 9.55 14.14
CA PHE A 147 -9.28 8.27 14.61
C PHE A 147 -9.57 8.34 16.10
N ASN A 148 -10.71 7.79 16.53
CA ASN A 148 -11.06 7.70 17.94
C ASN A 148 -11.33 6.25 18.33
N PHE A 149 -10.82 5.85 19.48
CA PHE A 149 -11.15 4.57 20.10
C PHE A 149 -11.91 4.84 21.40
N ILE A 150 -13.10 4.27 21.52
CA ILE A 150 -13.95 4.41 22.71
C ILE A 150 -14.16 3.02 23.30
N GLU A 151 -13.91 2.94 24.61
CA GLU A 151 -14.00 1.70 25.37
C GLU A 151 -15.31 1.58 26.14
N SER A 152 -15.98 0.42 26.04
CA SER A 152 -17.01 0.06 27.01
C SER A 152 -16.33 -0.34 28.32
N ARG A 153 -16.40 0.54 29.33
CA ARG A 153 -15.77 0.30 30.64
C ARG A 153 -16.24 -1.00 31.29
N SER A 154 -17.56 -1.26 31.22
CA SER A 154 -18.16 -2.46 31.81
C SER A 154 -17.68 -3.76 31.16
N GLU A 155 -17.51 -3.78 29.84
CA GLU A 155 -16.97 -4.94 29.14
C GLU A 155 -15.46 -5.09 29.30
N LYS A 156 -14.71 -3.99 29.36
CA LYS A 156 -13.28 -4.02 29.68
C LYS A 156 -13.03 -4.64 31.05
N ASP A 157 -13.84 -4.29 32.05
CA ASP A 157 -13.74 -4.86 33.40
C ASP A 157 -14.07 -6.37 33.42
N LEU A 158 -14.98 -6.82 32.54
CA LEU A 158 -15.33 -8.24 32.41
C LEU A 158 -14.27 -9.04 31.62
N PHE A 159 -13.63 -8.41 30.62
CA PHE A 159 -12.73 -9.06 29.66
C PHE A 159 -11.44 -8.25 29.41
N PRO A 160 -10.61 -8.01 30.45
CA PRO A 160 -9.47 -7.11 30.33
C PRO A 160 -8.40 -7.61 29.35
N GLU A 161 -8.15 -8.92 29.27
CA GLU A 161 -7.15 -9.49 28.36
C GLU A 161 -7.55 -9.35 26.89
N LYS A 162 -8.79 -9.72 26.54
CA LYS A 162 -9.35 -9.53 25.20
C LYS A 162 -9.25 -8.05 24.82
N PHE A 163 -9.65 -7.15 25.73
CA PHE A 163 -9.62 -5.72 25.50
C PHE A 163 -8.21 -5.18 25.23
N ASN A 164 -7.22 -5.54 26.07
CA ASN A 164 -5.83 -5.14 25.88
C ASN A 164 -5.26 -5.64 24.55
N TYR A 165 -5.67 -6.83 24.11
CA TYR A 165 -5.31 -7.36 22.80
C TYR A 165 -5.90 -6.53 21.65
N ILE A 166 -7.19 -6.16 21.72
CA ILE A 166 -7.84 -5.27 20.73
C ILE A 166 -7.10 -3.94 20.61
N VAL A 167 -6.75 -3.30 21.74
CA VAL A 167 -5.99 -2.05 21.74
C VAL A 167 -4.67 -2.20 21.00
N LYS A 168 -3.94 -3.30 21.23
CA LYS A 168 -2.68 -3.60 20.53
C LYS A 168 -2.89 -3.78 19.02
N VAL A 169 -3.94 -4.51 18.61
CA VAL A 169 -4.29 -4.72 17.19
C VAL A 169 -4.61 -3.40 16.50
N ILE A 170 -5.42 -2.55 17.13
CA ILE A 170 -5.79 -1.23 16.61
C ILE A 170 -4.53 -0.36 16.46
N ASN A 171 -3.71 -0.25 17.50
CA ASN A 171 -2.50 0.57 17.47
C ASN A 171 -1.52 0.12 16.36
N ASN A 172 -1.30 -1.19 16.22
CA ASN A 172 -0.45 -1.72 15.14
C ASN A 172 -1.02 -1.35 13.76
N THR A 173 -2.33 -1.49 13.58
CA THR A 173 -3.02 -1.14 12.32
C THR A 173 -2.90 0.35 12.00
N LEU A 174 -3.04 1.22 13.02
CA LEU A 174 -2.89 2.67 12.85
C LEU A 174 -1.46 3.08 12.52
N GLU A 175 -0.46 2.43 13.11
CA GLU A 175 0.95 2.69 12.78
C GLU A 175 1.27 2.31 11.32
N GLU A 176 0.72 1.19 10.82
CA GLU A 176 0.80 0.83 9.40
C GLU A 176 0.17 1.90 8.51
N ILE A 177 -1.07 2.32 8.82
CA ILE A 177 -1.79 3.35 8.05
C ILE A 177 -1.06 4.70 8.09
N LYS A 178 -0.51 5.08 9.24
CA LYS A 178 0.24 6.32 9.41
C LYS A 178 1.52 6.31 8.59
N SER A 179 2.26 5.19 8.61
CA SER A 179 3.44 5.00 7.77
C SER A 179 3.09 5.16 6.29
N ASP A 180 2.06 4.48 5.81
CA ASP A 180 1.64 4.55 4.40
C ASP A 180 1.12 5.95 4.03
N TYR A 181 0.33 6.58 4.90
CA TYR A 181 -0.17 7.93 4.72
C TYR A 181 0.96 8.96 4.66
N SER A 182 2.00 8.81 5.48
CA SER A 182 3.16 9.71 5.44
C SER A 182 3.90 9.63 4.10
N VAL A 183 4.03 8.43 3.52
CA VAL A 183 4.64 8.25 2.19
C VAL A 183 3.76 8.92 1.13
N GLN A 184 2.45 8.70 1.19
CA GLN A 184 1.48 9.37 0.29
C GLN A 184 1.51 10.89 0.43
N ALA A 185 1.60 11.42 1.65
CA ALA A 185 1.70 12.85 1.90
C ALA A 185 3.02 13.44 1.38
N HIS A 186 4.11 12.66 1.39
CA HIS A 186 5.39 13.10 0.85
C HIS A 186 5.40 13.10 -0.69
N PHE A 187 4.96 12.00 -1.33
CA PHE A 187 5.08 11.81 -2.77
C PHE A 187 3.81 12.11 -3.59
N GLY A 188 2.67 12.34 -2.95
CA GLY A 188 1.37 12.43 -3.62
C GLY A 188 1.33 13.42 -4.78
N LYS A 189 1.87 14.63 -4.59
CA LYS A 189 1.98 15.61 -5.68
C LYS A 189 2.85 15.14 -6.84
N ILE A 190 4.02 14.55 -6.57
CA ILE A 190 4.94 14.14 -7.64
C ILE A 190 4.40 12.92 -8.38
N TRP A 191 3.79 11.96 -7.67
CA TRP A 191 3.10 10.82 -8.28
C TRP A 191 1.97 11.27 -9.20
N THR A 192 1.03 12.07 -8.70
CA THR A 192 -0.09 12.55 -9.52
C THR A 192 0.39 13.32 -10.75
N ARG A 193 1.37 14.22 -10.59
CA ARG A 193 1.96 14.95 -11.71
C ARG A 193 2.57 14.01 -12.75
N ASN A 194 3.42 13.08 -12.30
CA ASN A 194 4.12 12.16 -13.19
C ASN A 194 3.13 11.23 -13.91
N ILE A 195 2.12 10.69 -13.23
CA ILE A 195 1.09 9.85 -13.85
C ILE A 195 0.39 10.60 -14.99
N ILE A 196 -0.09 11.82 -14.74
CA ILE A 196 -0.76 12.62 -15.77
C ILE A 196 0.18 12.91 -16.96
N GLN A 197 1.43 13.30 -16.66
CA GLN A 197 2.42 13.59 -17.70
C GLN A 197 2.81 12.35 -18.52
N ASN A 198 2.91 11.19 -17.88
CA ASN A 198 3.25 9.93 -18.52
C ASN A 198 2.08 9.40 -19.35
N LEU A 199 0.83 9.56 -18.89
CA LEU A 199 -0.36 9.26 -19.69
C LEU A 199 -0.46 10.15 -20.93
N LYS A 200 -0.14 11.46 -20.80
CA LYS A 200 -0.08 12.37 -21.96
C LYS A 200 1.01 11.93 -22.93
N LEU A 201 2.18 11.57 -22.42
CA LEU A 201 3.26 11.06 -23.24
C LEU A 201 2.84 9.80 -24.00
N ILE A 202 2.17 8.83 -23.34
CA ILE A 202 1.61 7.63 -23.98
C ILE A 202 0.66 8.01 -25.12
N SER A 203 -0.25 8.95 -24.91
CA SER A 203 -1.21 9.36 -25.95
C SER A 203 -0.57 9.98 -27.19
N CYS A 204 0.70 10.41 -27.10
CA CYS A 204 1.47 10.97 -28.20
C CYS A 204 2.46 9.96 -28.81
N LEU A 205 2.55 8.72 -28.31
CA LEU A 205 3.42 7.71 -28.90
C LEU A 205 2.76 7.16 -30.17
N GLU A 206 3.40 7.39 -31.30
CA GLU A 206 2.91 6.94 -32.62
C GLU A 206 3.28 5.47 -32.92
N ASN A 207 4.15 4.87 -32.10
CA ASN A 207 4.75 3.57 -32.38
C ASN A 207 4.16 2.44 -31.53
N ASN A 208 3.53 1.47 -32.20
CA ASN A 208 3.30 0.14 -31.65
C ASN A 208 4.61 -0.65 -31.72
N ILE A 209 5.40 -0.58 -30.65
CA ILE A 209 6.62 -1.38 -30.54
C ILE A 209 6.19 -2.78 -30.10
N GLU A 210 6.45 -3.75 -30.95
CA GLU A 210 6.30 -5.17 -30.63
C GLU A 210 7.70 -5.77 -30.47
N ILE A 211 8.07 -6.13 -29.23
CA ILE A 211 9.31 -6.88 -29.00
C ILE A 211 8.95 -8.35 -29.03
N LYS A 212 9.46 -9.04 -30.06
CA LYS A 212 9.54 -10.50 -30.11
C LYS A 212 10.95 -10.92 -29.69
N GLN A 213 11.10 -11.48 -28.51
CA GLN A 213 12.39 -11.99 -28.07
C GLN A 213 12.58 -13.46 -28.47
N ASN A 214 13.77 -13.80 -28.96
CA ASN A 214 14.15 -15.16 -29.30
C ASN A 214 14.25 -16.04 -28.05
N LYS A 215 14.27 -17.36 -28.26
CA LYS A 215 14.40 -18.37 -27.19
C LYS A 215 15.60 -18.04 -26.29
N LYS A 216 15.34 -17.82 -24.99
CA LYS A 216 16.37 -17.65 -23.94
C LYS A 216 16.41 -18.92 -23.08
N PHE A 217 17.60 -19.27 -22.57
CA PHE A 217 17.78 -20.42 -21.67
C PHE A 217 17.32 -20.14 -20.23
N GLY A 218 17.21 -18.87 -19.84
CA GLY A 218 16.80 -18.48 -18.50
C GLY A 218 16.51 -16.99 -18.37
N CYS A 219 16.01 -16.59 -17.21
CA CYS A 219 15.83 -15.20 -16.83
C CYS A 219 16.77 -14.84 -15.66
N ILE A 220 17.61 -13.83 -15.88
CA ILE A 220 18.50 -13.25 -14.88
C ILE A 220 17.97 -11.88 -14.49
N ILE A 221 17.79 -11.67 -13.20
CA ILE A 221 17.46 -10.37 -12.61
C ILE A 221 18.69 -9.86 -11.89
N THR A 222 19.11 -8.64 -12.23
CA THR A 222 20.22 -7.94 -11.55
C THR A 222 19.65 -6.85 -10.66
N ALA A 223 19.86 -7.01 -9.36
CA ALA A 223 19.54 -6.03 -8.33
C ALA A 223 20.82 -5.42 -7.75
N ALA A 224 20.70 -4.28 -7.09
CA ALA A 224 21.86 -3.44 -6.76
C ALA A 224 22.60 -3.85 -5.47
N GLY A 225 22.33 -5.02 -4.90
CA GLY A 225 23.02 -5.49 -3.69
C GLY A 225 24.50 -5.83 -3.94
N PRO A 226 25.37 -5.71 -2.91
CA PRO A 226 26.80 -5.92 -3.05
C PRO A 226 27.23 -7.27 -3.65
N SER A 227 26.42 -8.33 -3.51
CA SER A 227 26.78 -9.66 -4.03
C SER A 227 26.87 -9.73 -5.55
N LEU A 228 26.26 -8.77 -6.28
CA LEU A 228 26.33 -8.70 -7.74
C LEU A 228 27.78 -8.60 -8.25
N ASN A 229 28.65 -7.91 -7.52
CA ASN A 229 30.06 -7.71 -7.91
C ASN A 229 30.77 -9.03 -8.26
N ARG A 230 30.42 -10.14 -7.61
CA ARG A 230 31.06 -11.46 -7.82
C ARG A 230 30.55 -12.21 -9.05
N GLN A 231 29.54 -11.67 -9.74
CA GLN A 231 28.82 -12.35 -10.81
C GLN A 231 28.91 -11.60 -12.15
N LEU A 232 29.48 -10.39 -12.18
CA LEU A 232 29.53 -9.53 -13.37
C LEU A 232 30.29 -10.19 -14.52
N ASP A 233 31.46 -10.77 -14.26
CA ASP A 233 32.26 -11.44 -15.30
C ASP A 233 31.47 -12.58 -15.96
N LYS A 234 30.87 -13.46 -15.14
CA LYS A 234 30.03 -14.57 -15.62
C LYS A 234 28.78 -14.10 -16.36
N LEU A 235 28.21 -12.96 -15.97
CA LEU A 235 27.01 -12.41 -16.61
C LEU A 235 27.32 -11.92 -18.03
N SER A 236 28.53 -11.38 -18.26
CA SER A 236 28.99 -10.96 -19.58
C SER A 236 28.99 -12.11 -20.60
N ASP A 237 29.39 -13.31 -20.17
CA ASP A 237 29.44 -14.49 -21.03
C ASP A 237 28.05 -15.02 -21.43
N LEU A 238 27.02 -14.70 -20.64
CA LEU A 238 25.67 -15.27 -20.77
C LEU A 238 24.63 -14.32 -21.36
N GLN A 239 25.01 -13.08 -21.69
CA GLN A 239 24.05 -12.04 -22.07
C GLN A 239 23.26 -12.34 -23.36
N ASN A 240 23.82 -13.13 -24.28
CA ASN A 240 23.11 -13.54 -25.49
C ASN A 240 22.08 -14.66 -25.22
N ASP A 241 22.37 -15.48 -24.22
CA ASP A 241 21.70 -16.73 -23.89
C ASP A 241 20.55 -16.56 -22.90
N TYR A 242 20.61 -15.53 -22.05
CA TYR A 242 19.64 -15.27 -20.99
C TYR A 242 18.87 -13.97 -21.25
N LEU A 243 17.64 -13.92 -20.73
CA LEU A 243 16.89 -12.68 -20.57
C LEU A 243 17.46 -11.92 -19.37
N ILE A 244 18.06 -10.74 -19.59
CA ILE A 244 18.61 -9.90 -18.52
C ILE A 244 17.64 -8.76 -18.19
N LEU A 245 17.14 -8.80 -16.96
CA LEU A 245 16.28 -7.79 -16.36
C LEU A 245 17.08 -7.00 -15.32
N ALA A 246 17.27 -5.69 -15.54
CA ALA A 246 18.09 -4.85 -14.66
C ALA A 246 17.24 -3.87 -13.85
N THR A 247 17.55 -3.71 -12.56
CA THR A 247 17.07 -2.52 -11.85
C THR A 247 17.74 -1.26 -12.42
N ASP A 248 17.07 -0.11 -12.40
CA ASP A 248 17.67 1.18 -12.76
C ASP A 248 19.01 1.42 -12.03
N THR A 249 19.10 1.04 -10.75
CA THR A 249 20.31 1.18 -9.94
C THR A 249 21.47 0.34 -10.45
N THR A 250 21.22 -0.85 -11.01
CA THR A 250 22.27 -1.72 -11.59
C THR A 250 22.66 -1.37 -13.02
N LEU A 251 21.79 -0.68 -13.76
CA LEU A 251 22.03 -0.36 -15.17
C LEU A 251 23.41 0.26 -15.46
N PRO A 252 23.89 1.31 -14.75
CA PRO A 252 25.21 1.88 -15.02
C PRO A 252 26.37 0.90 -14.71
N VAL A 253 26.15 -0.06 -13.79
CA VAL A 253 27.15 -1.10 -13.49
C VAL A 253 27.28 -2.05 -14.67
N LEU A 254 26.15 -2.47 -15.25
CA LEU A 254 26.12 -3.37 -16.40
C LEU A 254 26.75 -2.73 -17.64
N ILE A 255 26.39 -1.48 -17.94
CA ILE A 255 26.94 -0.73 -19.08
C ILE A 255 28.46 -0.63 -18.99
N LYS A 256 29.01 -0.30 -17.81
CA LYS A 256 30.46 -0.23 -17.58
C LYS A 256 31.18 -1.57 -17.79
N HIS A 257 30.49 -2.69 -17.55
CA HIS A 257 30.98 -4.04 -17.80
C HIS A 257 30.63 -4.56 -19.19
N LYS A 258 30.12 -3.69 -20.09
CA LYS A 258 29.71 -4.03 -21.47
C LYS A 258 28.64 -5.14 -21.52
N ILE A 259 27.74 -5.13 -20.54
CA ILE A 259 26.60 -6.03 -20.47
C ILE A 259 25.37 -5.23 -20.88
N ALA A 260 24.71 -5.64 -21.96
CA ALA A 260 23.49 -5.00 -22.44
C ALA A 260 22.25 -5.72 -21.86
N PRO A 261 21.53 -5.13 -20.88
CA PRO A 261 20.30 -5.73 -20.41
C PRO A 261 19.19 -5.63 -21.47
N ASP A 262 18.32 -6.64 -21.55
CA ASP A 262 17.17 -6.59 -22.45
C ASP A 262 16.13 -5.59 -21.94
N PHE A 263 15.87 -5.59 -20.63
CA PHE A 263 14.97 -4.63 -19.98
C PHE A 263 15.60 -4.02 -18.74
N PHE A 264 15.24 -2.78 -18.46
CA PHE A 264 15.43 -2.19 -17.15
C PHE A 264 14.16 -1.55 -16.61
N PHE A 265 14.08 -1.40 -15.29
CA PHE A 265 12.86 -0.99 -14.59
C PHE A 265 13.10 0.30 -13.83
N SER A 266 12.14 1.22 -13.91
CA SER A 266 12.13 2.41 -13.05
C SER A 266 10.74 2.67 -12.48
N ILE A 267 10.70 2.88 -11.16
CA ILE A 267 9.46 3.16 -10.42
C ILE A 267 9.53 4.44 -9.58
N ASP A 268 10.74 4.98 -9.37
CA ASP A 268 10.95 6.15 -8.49
C ASP A 268 10.50 7.44 -9.20
N PRO A 269 9.62 8.24 -8.58
CA PRO A 269 9.10 9.48 -9.17
C PRO A 269 10.12 10.64 -9.20
N GLN A 270 11.17 10.57 -8.39
CA GLN A 270 12.07 11.67 -8.10
C GLN A 270 13.01 11.97 -9.26
N ILE A 271 13.56 13.18 -9.27
CA ILE A 271 14.53 13.59 -10.29
C ILE A 271 15.85 12.81 -10.20
N HIS A 272 16.16 12.24 -9.03
CA HIS A 272 17.36 11.43 -8.81
C HIS A 272 17.39 10.18 -9.69
N SER A 273 16.23 9.67 -10.15
CA SER A 273 16.16 8.53 -11.04
C SER A 273 16.94 8.76 -12.35
N LEU A 274 17.06 10.02 -12.82
CA LEU A 274 17.86 10.36 -13.99
C LEU A 274 19.35 9.99 -13.85
N LYS A 275 19.86 9.97 -12.61
CA LYS A 275 21.26 9.62 -12.34
C LYS A 275 21.58 8.16 -12.68
N HIS A 276 20.56 7.31 -12.82
CA HIS A 276 20.72 5.92 -13.25
C HIS A 276 21.00 5.77 -14.75
N ILE A 277 20.67 6.78 -15.55
CA ILE A 277 20.74 6.74 -17.03
C ILE A 277 21.58 7.88 -17.59
N LEU A 278 22.73 8.14 -16.94
CA LEU A 278 23.69 9.16 -17.39
C LEU A 278 24.50 8.70 -18.61
N ASP A 279 24.76 7.40 -18.70
CA ASP A 279 25.45 6.77 -19.81
C ASP A 279 24.48 6.50 -20.98
N GLU A 280 25.03 6.33 -22.19
CA GLU A 280 24.25 5.94 -23.37
C GLU A 280 23.69 4.52 -23.19
N LEU A 281 22.41 4.34 -23.51
CA LEU A 281 21.73 3.07 -23.40
C LEU A 281 22.08 2.17 -24.60
N PRO A 282 22.29 0.86 -24.39
CA PRO A 282 22.41 -0.07 -25.51
C PRO A 282 21.13 -0.04 -26.37
N GLU A 283 21.29 -0.10 -27.68
CA GLU A 283 20.22 0.15 -28.68
C GLU A 283 18.92 -0.66 -28.44
N LYS A 284 19.03 -1.90 -27.94
CA LYS A 284 17.89 -2.81 -27.74
C LYS A 284 17.38 -2.87 -26.30
N THR A 285 17.99 -2.13 -25.38
CA THR A 285 17.56 -2.09 -23.99
C THR A 285 16.24 -1.33 -23.88
N ALA A 286 15.20 -1.99 -23.39
CA ALA A 286 13.87 -1.40 -23.22
C ALA A 286 13.60 -0.98 -21.77
N LEU A 287 12.93 0.15 -21.57
CA LEU A 287 12.46 0.57 -20.26
C LEU A 287 11.07 -0.02 -19.97
N ILE A 288 10.89 -0.59 -18.78
CA ILE A 288 9.59 -0.80 -18.15
C ILE A 288 9.39 0.29 -17.09
N ALA A 289 8.55 1.28 -17.41
CA ALA A 289 8.30 2.46 -16.59
C ALA A 289 7.00 2.30 -15.78
N ASP A 290 7.03 2.43 -14.46
CA ASP A 290 5.77 2.65 -13.71
C ASP A 290 5.18 4.02 -14.08
N LEU A 291 3.85 4.13 -14.17
CA LEU A 291 3.19 5.41 -14.44
C LEU A 291 3.58 6.52 -13.46
N CYS A 292 4.00 6.19 -12.23
CA CYS A 292 4.46 7.14 -11.24
C CYS A 292 5.91 7.61 -11.45
N CYS A 293 6.71 6.92 -12.27
CA CYS A 293 8.14 7.19 -12.41
C CYS A 293 8.40 8.57 -13.03
N ASN A 294 9.63 9.04 -12.88
CA ASN A 294 10.01 10.37 -13.35
C ASN A 294 9.82 10.53 -14.87
N THR A 295 8.96 11.46 -15.30
CA THR A 295 8.68 11.70 -16.72
C THR A 295 9.92 12.09 -17.52
N SER A 296 10.86 12.84 -16.93
CA SER A 296 12.08 13.23 -17.63
C SER A 296 12.97 12.02 -17.94
N LEU A 297 12.96 10.99 -17.08
CA LEU A 297 13.65 9.72 -17.33
C LEU A 297 13.09 9.06 -18.58
N ILE A 298 11.77 8.91 -18.66
CA ILE A 298 11.11 8.32 -19.83
C ILE A 298 11.43 9.10 -21.12
N ARG A 299 11.35 10.43 -21.07
CA ARG A 299 11.69 11.29 -22.22
C ARG A 299 13.14 11.11 -22.66
N ASN A 300 14.07 10.94 -21.72
CA ASN A 300 15.48 10.71 -22.05
C ASN A 300 15.66 9.38 -22.78
N VAL A 301 14.98 8.31 -22.32
CA VAL A 301 15.02 6.98 -22.96
C VAL A 301 14.47 7.05 -24.39
N LEU A 302 13.30 7.68 -24.58
CA LEU A 302 12.72 7.87 -25.91
C LEU A 302 13.62 8.69 -26.83
N LYS A 303 14.29 9.72 -26.30
CA LYS A 303 15.23 10.56 -27.07
C LYS A 303 16.45 9.77 -27.55
N GLN A 304 16.90 8.79 -26.77
CA GLN A 304 17.98 7.88 -27.17
C GLN A 304 17.52 6.82 -28.19
N GLY A 305 16.22 6.76 -28.53
CA GLY A 305 15.66 5.81 -29.49
C GLY A 305 15.28 4.45 -28.88
N ASN A 306 15.40 4.31 -27.56
CA ASN A 306 15.11 3.06 -26.86
C ASN A 306 13.59 2.84 -26.66
N PRO A 307 13.11 1.59 -26.73
CA PRO A 307 11.71 1.26 -26.44
C PRO A 307 11.31 1.57 -25.00
N VAL A 308 10.05 1.98 -24.81
CA VAL A 308 9.44 2.17 -23.49
C VAL A 308 8.09 1.47 -23.42
N PHE A 309 7.92 0.63 -22.39
CA PHE A 309 6.65 0.05 -21.99
C PHE A 309 6.24 0.58 -20.62
N PHE A 310 4.95 0.56 -20.35
CA PHE A 310 4.40 1.13 -19.13
C PHE A 310 3.78 0.06 -18.25
N SER A 311 4.04 0.19 -16.97
CA SER A 311 3.45 -0.61 -15.92
C SER A 311 2.62 0.25 -14.99
N ARG A 312 1.69 -0.37 -14.29
CA ARG A 312 0.85 0.30 -13.31
C ARG A 312 0.87 -0.45 -11.98
N GLY A 313 1.30 0.25 -10.93
CA GLY A 313 1.12 -0.21 -9.56
C GLY A 313 -0.32 -0.01 -9.03
N ASN A 314 -0.46 0.06 -7.71
CA ASN A 314 -1.74 0.22 -7.02
C ASN A 314 -2.13 1.68 -6.75
N HIS A 315 -1.43 2.65 -7.34
CA HIS A 315 -1.81 4.05 -7.18
C HIS A 315 -3.23 4.26 -7.74
N PRO A 316 -4.17 4.85 -6.98
CA PRO A 316 -5.57 4.94 -7.40
C PRO A 316 -5.78 5.58 -8.79
N LEU A 317 -5.08 6.68 -9.09
CA LEU A 317 -5.09 7.31 -10.42
C LEU A 317 -4.59 6.40 -11.56
N SER A 318 -3.60 5.54 -11.31
CA SER A 318 -3.10 4.57 -12.30
C SER A 318 -4.09 3.42 -12.55
N VAL A 319 -4.89 3.08 -11.53
CA VAL A 319 -6.00 2.12 -11.70
C VAL A 319 -7.15 2.78 -12.45
N LEU A 320 -7.44 4.05 -12.15
CA LEU A 320 -8.46 4.81 -12.87
C LEU A 320 -8.15 4.92 -14.36
N SER A 321 -6.87 5.12 -14.74
CA SER A 321 -6.51 5.24 -16.16
C SER A 321 -6.84 3.97 -16.95
N GLU A 322 -6.62 2.80 -16.36
CA GLU A 322 -7.02 1.52 -16.95
C GLU A 322 -8.55 1.41 -17.08
N ASN A 323 -9.29 1.79 -16.03
CA ASN A 323 -10.76 1.77 -16.04
C ASN A 323 -11.39 2.76 -17.05
N LEU A 324 -10.63 3.75 -17.50
CA LEU A 324 -11.00 4.70 -18.54
C LEU A 324 -10.49 4.29 -19.94
N GLY A 325 -9.97 3.08 -20.08
CA GLY A 325 -9.67 2.47 -21.37
C GLY A 325 -8.21 2.57 -21.82
N VAL A 326 -7.28 3.07 -21.01
CA VAL A 326 -5.84 2.99 -21.33
C VAL A 326 -5.42 1.52 -21.32
N SER A 327 -4.99 1.01 -22.47
CA SER A 327 -4.70 -0.40 -22.70
C SER A 327 -3.20 -0.72 -22.61
N ASN A 328 -2.85 -2.01 -22.59
CA ASN A 328 -1.48 -2.55 -22.53
C ASN A 328 -0.59 -2.02 -21.38
N LEU A 329 -1.20 -1.53 -20.29
CA LEU A 329 -0.48 -1.25 -19.04
C LEU A 329 -0.17 -2.56 -18.31
N LEU A 330 1.12 -2.83 -18.08
CA LEU A 330 1.57 -4.03 -17.40
C LEU A 330 1.21 -3.98 -15.91
N LYS A 331 0.43 -4.95 -15.42
CA LYS A 331 0.06 -5.06 -14.01
C LYS A 331 1.18 -5.70 -13.22
N LEU A 332 2.11 -4.88 -12.73
CA LEU A 332 3.29 -5.36 -12.01
C LEU A 332 3.19 -5.01 -10.53
N GLU A 333 3.53 -5.98 -9.67
CA GLU A 333 3.67 -5.75 -8.24
C GLU A 333 5.06 -5.16 -7.94
N ASN A 334 5.12 -4.17 -7.04
CA ASN A 334 6.37 -3.51 -6.67
C ASN A 334 6.77 -3.71 -5.19
N GLY A 335 6.04 -4.57 -4.45
CA GLY A 335 6.38 -4.94 -3.06
C GLY A 335 6.62 -3.76 -2.12
N THR A 336 5.80 -2.72 -2.26
CA THR A 336 5.92 -1.46 -1.49
C THR A 336 7.16 -0.63 -1.84
N GLY A 337 7.50 -0.56 -3.14
CA GLY A 337 8.48 0.38 -3.68
C GLY A 337 9.87 -0.19 -3.97
N SER A 338 9.98 -1.48 -4.34
CA SER A 338 11.24 -2.12 -4.75
C SER A 338 11.23 -2.48 -6.22
N VAL A 339 12.19 -1.92 -6.97
CA VAL A 339 12.41 -2.19 -8.40
C VAL A 339 12.72 -3.68 -8.64
N THR A 340 13.46 -4.31 -7.72
CA THR A 340 13.75 -5.75 -7.78
C THR A 340 12.48 -6.60 -7.79
N ILE A 341 11.49 -6.24 -6.98
CA ILE A 341 10.22 -6.97 -6.91
C ILE A 341 9.41 -6.75 -8.19
N THR A 342 9.45 -5.54 -8.77
CA THR A 342 8.86 -5.25 -10.07
C THR A 342 9.48 -6.11 -11.19
N ALA A 343 10.81 -6.26 -11.20
CA ALA A 343 11.49 -7.12 -12.17
C ALA A 343 11.09 -8.60 -12.00
N ILE A 344 10.95 -9.09 -10.76
CA ILE A 344 10.47 -10.46 -10.47
C ILE A 344 9.02 -10.62 -10.93
N SER A 345 8.17 -9.63 -10.67
CA SER A 345 6.77 -9.64 -11.11
C SER A 345 6.67 -9.64 -12.63
N PHE A 346 7.56 -8.94 -13.33
CA PHE A 346 7.63 -8.95 -14.77
C PHE A 346 8.13 -10.28 -15.32
N ALA A 347 9.18 -10.87 -14.74
CA ALA A 347 9.62 -12.22 -15.12
C ALA A 347 8.48 -13.25 -14.98
N THR A 348 7.72 -13.16 -13.88
CA THR A 348 6.55 -14.01 -13.65
C THR A 348 5.45 -13.75 -14.68
N PHE A 349 5.19 -12.48 -15.01
CA PHE A 349 4.24 -12.09 -16.07
C PHE A 349 4.62 -12.69 -17.44
N LEU A 350 5.92 -12.80 -17.73
CA LEU A 350 6.45 -13.43 -18.93
C LEU A 350 6.47 -14.98 -18.86
N GLY A 351 5.95 -15.58 -17.78
CA GLY A 351 5.84 -17.02 -17.61
C GLY A 351 7.10 -17.72 -17.08
N TRP A 352 8.07 -16.98 -16.54
CA TRP A 352 9.23 -17.59 -15.89
C TRP A 352 8.88 -18.10 -14.49
N SER A 353 9.04 -19.40 -14.26
CA SER A 353 8.88 -20.04 -12.95
C SER A 353 10.21 -20.28 -12.22
N GLU A 354 11.33 -20.15 -12.93
CA GLU A 354 12.68 -20.19 -12.37
C GLU A 354 13.43 -18.92 -12.78
N ILE A 355 14.01 -18.22 -11.81
CA ILE A 355 14.71 -16.95 -12.01
C ILE A 355 16.05 -16.96 -11.26
N ILE A 356 17.09 -16.42 -11.90
CA ILE A 356 18.39 -16.19 -11.28
C ILE A 356 18.42 -14.76 -10.77
N LEU A 357 18.36 -14.56 -9.45
CA LEU A 357 18.38 -13.26 -8.80
C LEU A 357 19.76 -12.94 -8.24
N LEU A 358 20.49 -12.07 -8.94
CA LEU A 358 21.83 -11.60 -8.58
C LEU A 358 21.74 -10.23 -7.89
N GLY A 359 22.52 -10.02 -6.82
CA GLY A 359 22.47 -8.76 -6.06
C GLY A 359 21.14 -8.52 -5.31
N GLY A 360 20.26 -9.51 -5.22
CA GLY A 360 19.01 -9.43 -4.45
C GLY A 360 19.23 -9.66 -2.94
N ASP A 361 20.23 -9.01 -2.35
CA ASP A 361 20.70 -9.35 -1.00
C ASP A 361 19.68 -9.04 0.09
N PHE A 362 18.88 -7.98 -0.10
CA PHE A 362 17.96 -7.44 0.90
C PHE A 362 18.63 -7.20 2.27
N ALA A 363 19.93 -6.92 2.24
CA ALA A 363 20.73 -6.57 3.40
C ALA A 363 21.98 -5.84 2.90
N ASN A 364 22.57 -5.03 3.76
CA ASN A 364 23.86 -4.42 3.46
C ASN A 364 24.95 -5.37 3.96
N THR A 365 25.92 -5.69 3.11
CA THR A 365 26.99 -6.66 3.43
C THR A 365 28.34 -5.96 3.35
N ASN A 366 29.24 -6.24 4.31
CA ASN A 366 30.56 -5.62 4.37
C ASN A 366 30.53 -4.08 4.27
N PHE A 367 29.63 -3.43 5.01
CA PHE A 367 29.44 -1.97 5.02
C PHE A 367 28.99 -1.34 3.69
N ALA A 368 28.67 -2.15 2.67
CA ALA A 368 28.21 -1.66 1.38
C ALA A 368 26.68 -1.75 1.27
N PRO A 369 25.97 -0.64 1.01
CA PRO A 369 24.54 -0.68 0.73
C PRO A 369 24.22 -1.10 -0.71
N TYR A 370 25.18 -0.94 -1.63
CA TYR A 370 25.03 -1.27 -3.04
C TYR A 370 26.29 -1.92 -3.62
N CYS A 371 26.16 -2.55 -4.79
CA CYS A 371 27.30 -2.96 -5.61
C CYS A 371 28.14 -1.73 -6.07
N ARG A 372 29.38 -1.99 -6.47
CA ARG A 372 30.30 -0.92 -6.89
C ARG A 372 29.96 -0.48 -8.31
N GLY A 373 30.17 0.81 -8.59
CA GLY A 373 29.98 1.37 -9.93
C GLY A 373 28.58 1.91 -10.22
N THR A 374 27.66 1.84 -9.25
CA THR A 374 26.38 2.56 -9.29
C THR A 374 26.63 4.07 -9.41
N TYR A 375 25.60 4.84 -9.76
CA TYR A 375 25.74 6.30 -9.88
C TYR A 375 26.23 6.96 -8.57
N LEU A 376 25.92 6.36 -7.41
CA LEU A 376 26.38 6.84 -6.11
C LEU A 376 27.90 6.76 -5.95
N SER A 377 28.55 5.71 -6.48
CA SER A 377 30.01 5.60 -6.42
C SER A 377 30.67 6.81 -7.08
N GLY A 378 30.22 7.18 -8.29
CA GLY A 378 30.78 8.32 -9.00
C GLY A 378 30.56 9.65 -8.27
N ILE A 379 29.40 9.84 -7.62
CA ILE A 379 29.12 11.05 -6.84
C ILE A 379 29.99 11.11 -5.60
N PHE A 380 30.03 10.03 -4.80
CA PHE A 380 30.78 10.02 -3.55
C PHE A 380 32.28 10.11 -3.77
N ASP A 381 32.80 9.46 -4.80
CA ASP A 381 34.22 9.57 -5.15
C ASP A 381 34.57 10.99 -5.60
N ALA A 382 33.68 11.68 -6.34
CA ALA A 382 33.89 13.06 -6.77
C ALA A 382 33.78 14.09 -5.62
N GLU A 383 32.90 13.84 -4.64
CA GLU A 383 32.72 14.69 -3.46
C GLU A 383 33.72 14.40 -2.32
N SER A 384 34.48 13.31 -2.45
CA SER A 384 35.45 12.87 -1.45
C SER A 384 36.59 13.85 -1.26
N ASN A 385 36.97 14.07 0.00
CA ASN A 385 38.14 14.86 0.39
C ASN A 385 38.81 14.26 1.64
N ARG A 386 39.88 14.90 2.10
CA ARG A 386 40.69 14.42 3.24
C ARG A 386 39.89 14.24 4.54
N LEU A 387 38.83 15.01 4.76
CA LEU A 387 38.02 14.98 5.98
C LEU A 387 36.74 14.15 5.85
N LYS A 388 36.31 13.87 4.62
CA LYS A 388 35.09 13.12 4.31
C LYS A 388 35.34 12.28 3.07
N ASN A 389 35.57 10.99 3.26
CA ASN A 389 35.78 10.02 2.19
C ASN A 389 34.45 9.37 1.76
N SER A 390 34.45 8.64 0.65
CA SER A 390 33.25 7.97 0.13
C SER A 390 32.68 6.91 1.10
N GLU A 391 33.53 6.29 1.93
CA GLU A 391 33.08 5.39 3.00
C GLU A 391 32.21 6.12 4.04
N THR A 392 32.50 7.38 4.35
CA THR A 392 31.71 8.21 5.27
C THR A 392 30.31 8.45 4.69
N ASP A 393 30.20 8.71 3.38
CA ASP A 393 28.92 8.89 2.70
C ASP A 393 28.10 7.59 2.62
N TYR A 394 28.77 6.47 2.32
CA TYR A 394 28.13 5.16 2.36
C TYR A 394 27.66 4.77 3.76
N ALA A 395 28.44 5.08 4.80
CA ALA A 395 28.02 4.92 6.19
C ALA A 395 26.79 5.80 6.51
N GLY A 396 26.73 7.02 5.97
CA GLY A 396 25.55 7.89 6.07
C GLY A 396 24.29 7.26 5.50
N ILE A 397 24.37 6.56 4.36
CA ILE A 397 23.26 5.78 3.81
C ILE A 397 22.91 4.60 4.72
N LEU A 398 23.94 3.85 5.15
CA LEU A 398 23.79 2.61 5.92
C LEU A 398 23.06 2.86 7.25
N PHE A 399 23.47 3.92 7.95
CA PHE A 399 23.00 4.27 9.28
C PHE A 399 21.93 5.38 9.29
N ARG A 400 21.32 5.70 8.15
CA ARG A 400 20.18 6.64 8.06
C ARG A 400 18.93 6.17 8.83
N SER A 401 18.89 4.88 9.15
CA SER A 401 17.82 4.20 9.87
C SER A 401 18.43 3.19 10.83
N ASP A 402 17.68 2.78 11.85
CA ASP A 402 18.12 1.72 12.76
C ASP A 402 18.46 0.44 12.00
N VAL A 403 19.63 -0.13 12.33
CA VAL A 403 20.13 -1.37 11.76
C VAL A 403 20.52 -2.36 12.84
N ILE A 404 20.25 -3.64 12.57
CA ILE A 404 20.70 -4.76 13.39
C ILE A 404 21.98 -5.31 12.75
N LEU A 405 23.07 -5.35 13.51
CA LEU A 405 24.36 -5.86 13.07
C LEU A 405 24.55 -7.32 13.50
N HIS A 406 24.73 -8.19 12.50
CA HIS A 406 25.19 -9.56 12.68
C HIS A 406 26.71 -9.60 12.53
N LYS A 407 27.44 -9.48 13.65
CA LYS A 407 28.90 -9.24 13.67
C LYS A 407 29.71 -10.31 12.93
N GLU A 408 29.37 -11.57 13.09
CA GLU A 408 30.11 -12.70 12.52
C GLU A 408 30.03 -12.72 10.98
N SER A 409 28.86 -12.41 10.43
CA SER A 409 28.61 -12.40 8.98
C SER A 409 28.81 -11.03 8.33
N LYS A 410 29.06 -9.96 9.12
CA LYS A 410 29.15 -8.57 8.67
C LYS A 410 27.93 -8.11 7.87
N ILE A 411 26.75 -8.54 8.31
CA ILE A 411 25.45 -8.20 7.71
C ILE A 411 24.76 -7.13 8.56
N TYR A 412 24.25 -6.10 7.90
CA TYR A 412 23.45 -5.04 8.50
C TYR A 412 22.03 -5.10 7.95
N GLU A 413 21.09 -5.46 8.81
CA GLU A 413 19.67 -5.55 8.46
C GLU A 413 18.94 -4.28 8.88
N SER A 414 18.05 -3.78 8.02
CA SER A 414 17.12 -2.70 8.36
C SER A 414 15.69 -3.19 8.22
N LYS A 415 14.76 -2.55 8.95
CA LYS A 415 13.33 -2.86 8.85
C LYS A 415 12.83 -2.79 7.39
N LEU A 416 13.32 -1.83 6.62
CA LEU A 416 12.94 -1.63 5.22
C LEU A 416 13.41 -2.78 4.32
N LEU A 417 14.70 -3.14 4.39
CA LEU A 417 15.24 -4.21 3.57
C LEU A 417 14.65 -5.58 3.96
N ASN A 418 14.42 -5.81 5.25
CA ASN A 418 13.71 -7.00 5.74
C ASN A 418 12.28 -7.06 5.19
N ARG A 419 11.57 -5.93 5.10
CA ARG A 419 10.25 -5.86 4.46
C ARG A 419 10.31 -6.30 2.99
N TYR A 420 11.29 -5.80 2.23
CA TYR A 420 11.46 -6.19 0.83
C TYR A 420 11.83 -7.67 0.67
N GLY A 421 12.74 -8.17 1.51
CA GLY A 421 13.13 -9.58 1.50
C GLY A 421 11.97 -10.52 1.85
N ASN A 422 11.16 -10.16 2.85
CA ASN A 422 9.98 -10.94 3.24
C ASN A 422 8.88 -10.89 2.19
N PHE A 423 8.64 -9.73 1.57
CA PHE A 423 7.70 -9.62 0.45
C PHE A 423 8.16 -10.49 -0.71
N CYS A 424 9.43 -10.39 -1.12
CA CYS A 424 9.99 -11.20 -2.20
C CYS A 424 9.83 -12.70 -1.93
N LYS A 425 10.18 -13.17 -0.73
CA LYS A 425 9.99 -14.58 -0.33
C LYS A 425 8.54 -15.01 -0.42
N THR A 426 7.62 -14.19 0.10
CA THR A 426 6.18 -14.48 0.11
C THR A 426 5.60 -14.48 -1.31
N TYR A 427 5.96 -13.49 -2.12
CA TYR A 427 5.55 -13.38 -3.53
C TYR A 427 5.96 -14.61 -4.33
N CYS A 428 7.23 -15.00 -4.23
CA CYS A 428 7.75 -16.17 -4.93
C CYS A 428 7.12 -17.47 -4.42
N LYS A 429 6.98 -17.64 -3.09
CA LYS A 429 6.36 -18.83 -2.49
C LYS A 429 4.90 -19.00 -2.94
N ASN A 430 4.10 -17.94 -2.90
CA ASN A 430 2.68 -18.00 -3.26
C ASN A 430 2.44 -18.31 -4.75
N ARG A 431 3.46 -18.13 -5.60
CA ARG A 431 3.40 -18.34 -7.06
C ARG A 431 4.29 -19.48 -7.54
N ASN A 432 4.85 -20.29 -6.63
CA ASN A 432 5.76 -21.39 -6.94
C ASN A 432 6.97 -20.97 -7.80
N ILE A 433 7.49 -19.77 -7.57
CA ILE A 433 8.67 -19.24 -8.29
C ILE A 433 9.94 -19.69 -7.56
N ARG A 434 10.83 -20.38 -8.28
CA ARG A 434 12.14 -20.80 -7.78
C ARG A 434 13.17 -19.71 -8.03
N VAL A 435 13.77 -19.20 -6.95
CA VAL A 435 14.82 -18.18 -7.01
C VAL A 435 16.19 -18.82 -6.79
N ILE A 436 17.05 -18.72 -7.80
CA ILE A 436 18.46 -19.14 -7.76
C ILE A 436 19.32 -17.90 -7.47
N ARG A 437 20.35 -18.03 -6.65
CA ARG A 437 21.19 -16.89 -6.19
C ARG A 437 22.54 -16.76 -6.90
N GLU A 438 22.89 -17.75 -7.70
CA GLU A 438 24.15 -17.79 -8.43
C GLU A 438 23.91 -18.30 -9.84
N ILE A 439 24.75 -17.86 -10.76
CA ILE A 439 24.70 -18.32 -12.14
C ILE A 439 25.08 -19.81 -12.16
N LYS A 440 24.13 -20.64 -12.62
CA LYS A 440 24.37 -22.03 -13.00
C LYS A 440 24.02 -22.17 -14.48
N PRO A 441 24.91 -22.71 -15.33
CA PRO A 441 24.57 -22.95 -16.74
C PRO A 441 23.35 -23.87 -16.82
N ALA A 442 22.26 -23.39 -17.41
CA ALA A 442 21.12 -24.20 -17.78
C ALA A 442 21.34 -24.79 -19.18
N GLU A 443 21.06 -26.08 -19.36
CA GLU A 443 21.16 -26.76 -20.66
C GLU A 443 19.91 -26.52 -21.53
N THR A 444 18.75 -26.22 -20.91
CA THR A 444 17.50 -25.88 -21.60
C THR A 444 16.64 -24.93 -20.74
N GLY A 445 15.91 -24.02 -21.40
CA GLY A 445 14.94 -23.12 -20.77
C GLY A 445 13.58 -23.17 -21.45
N PRO A 446 12.50 -22.71 -20.79
CA PRO A 446 11.20 -22.57 -21.43
C PRO A 446 11.29 -21.68 -22.66
N GLN A 447 10.76 -22.17 -23.79
CA GLN A 447 10.77 -21.46 -25.06
C GLN A 447 9.63 -20.43 -25.09
N ASN A 448 9.75 -19.37 -24.30
CA ASN A 448 8.73 -18.33 -24.23
C ASN A 448 9.02 -17.25 -25.28
N THR A 449 8.09 -17.05 -26.21
CA THR A 449 8.08 -15.84 -27.04
C THR A 449 7.36 -14.75 -26.26
N ILE A 450 8.07 -13.65 -26.00
CA ILE A 450 7.51 -12.49 -25.31
C ILE A 450 6.83 -11.62 -26.36
N PHE A 451 5.61 -11.16 -26.07
CA PHE A 451 4.89 -10.18 -26.86
C PHE A 451 4.49 -9.02 -25.94
N LEU A 452 5.10 -7.87 -26.14
CA LEU A 452 4.74 -6.64 -25.46
C LEU A 452 4.29 -5.64 -26.51
N LYS A 453 3.21 -4.93 -26.21
CA LYS A 453 2.70 -3.84 -27.05
C LYS A 453 2.83 -2.53 -26.31
N SER A 454 3.05 -1.45 -27.05
CA SER A 454 2.94 -0.10 -26.51
C SER A 454 1.54 0.13 -25.92
N PRO A 455 1.41 0.90 -24.83
CA PRO A 455 0.11 1.31 -24.32
C PRO A 455 -0.61 2.23 -25.30
N GLU A 456 -1.93 2.08 -25.37
CA GLU A 456 -2.80 2.91 -26.19
C GLU A 456 -3.76 3.69 -25.28
N THR A 457 -4.04 4.94 -25.63
CA THR A 457 -4.94 5.82 -24.88
C THR A 457 -6.14 6.18 -25.76
N PRO A 458 -7.38 5.97 -25.30
CA PRO A 458 -8.57 6.43 -26.02
C PRO A 458 -8.55 7.94 -26.25
N SER A 459 -9.08 8.41 -27.37
CA SER A 459 -9.15 9.85 -27.67
C SER A 459 -9.98 10.65 -26.66
N SER A 460 -11.00 10.03 -26.05
CA SER A 460 -11.83 10.63 -25.00
C SER A 460 -11.18 10.62 -23.61
N PHE A 461 -10.08 9.89 -23.41
CA PHE A 461 -9.54 9.58 -22.09
C PHE A 461 -9.39 10.81 -21.17
N PHE A 462 -8.79 11.88 -21.69
CA PHE A 462 -8.56 13.09 -20.89
C PHE A 462 -9.85 13.84 -20.54
N VAL A 463 -10.87 13.77 -21.40
CA VAL A 463 -12.19 14.34 -21.13
C VAL A 463 -12.88 13.52 -20.04
N ASP A 464 -12.92 12.19 -20.19
CA ASP A 464 -13.55 11.28 -19.23
C ASP A 464 -12.86 11.34 -17.85
N LEU A 465 -11.53 11.50 -17.84
CA LEU A 465 -10.75 11.71 -16.62
C LEU A 465 -11.15 13.02 -15.93
N MET A 466 -11.37 14.08 -16.70
CA MET A 466 -11.77 15.39 -16.18
C MET A 466 -13.18 15.36 -15.60
N GLU A 467 -14.13 14.74 -16.29
CA GLU A 467 -15.48 14.54 -15.79
C GLU A 467 -15.44 13.77 -14.47
N LYS A 468 -14.71 12.65 -14.40
CA LYS A 468 -14.62 11.87 -13.15
C LYS A 468 -13.94 12.59 -11.99
N ILE A 469 -12.95 13.44 -12.25
CA ILE A 469 -12.29 14.21 -11.18
C ILE A 469 -13.17 15.38 -10.73
N SER A 470 -13.96 15.98 -11.64
CA SER A 470 -14.82 17.15 -11.37
C SER A 470 -16.20 16.80 -10.81
N GLU A 471 -16.75 15.65 -11.19
CA GLU A 471 -18.01 15.14 -10.66
C GLU A 471 -17.86 14.67 -9.20
N LYS A 472 -18.37 15.51 -8.29
CA LYS A 472 -18.96 15.22 -6.97
C LYS A 472 -18.19 15.63 -5.71
N GLN A 473 -18.97 16.30 -4.86
CA GLN A 473 -18.81 16.46 -3.43
C GLN A 473 -18.76 15.08 -2.75
N GLY A 474 -17.60 14.69 -2.21
CA GLY A 474 -17.49 13.56 -1.28
C GLY A 474 -16.57 12.42 -1.71
N GLY A 475 -15.26 12.59 -1.50
CA GLY A 475 -14.31 11.48 -1.31
C GLY A 475 -13.78 10.80 -2.56
N ASN A 476 -13.00 11.52 -3.39
CA ASN A 476 -12.27 10.94 -4.52
C ASN A 476 -11.10 10.07 -4.00
N ASN A 477 -11.33 8.76 -3.94
CA ASN A 477 -10.30 7.80 -3.57
C ASN A 477 -9.11 7.83 -4.57
N GLU A 478 -9.36 8.29 -5.79
CA GLU A 478 -8.46 8.33 -6.95
C GLU A 478 -7.32 9.34 -6.77
N ILE A 479 -7.56 10.41 -5.99
CA ILE A 479 -6.60 11.46 -5.66
C ILE A 479 -6.17 11.41 -4.19
N LEU A 480 -6.37 10.29 -3.48
CA LEU A 480 -6.00 10.16 -2.06
C LEU A 480 -4.55 10.58 -1.78
N PRO A 481 -3.54 10.17 -2.60
CA PRO A 481 -2.18 10.63 -2.38
C PRO A 481 -2.02 12.15 -2.52
N LEU A 482 -2.66 12.76 -3.52
CA LEU A 482 -2.66 14.22 -3.69
C LEU A 482 -3.36 14.93 -2.52
N ALA A 483 -4.51 14.41 -2.07
CA ALA A 483 -5.24 14.93 -0.92
C ALA A 483 -4.41 14.83 0.37
N ALA A 484 -3.66 13.73 0.55
CA ALA A 484 -2.72 13.57 1.65
C ALA A 484 -1.61 14.64 1.60
N TRP A 485 -1.03 14.88 0.42
CA TRP A 485 -0.01 15.91 0.22
C TRP A 485 -0.54 17.33 0.52
N LEU A 486 -1.76 17.65 0.06
CA LEU A 486 -2.40 18.95 0.31
C LEU A 486 -2.67 19.17 1.80
N LYS A 487 -3.25 18.18 2.49
CA LYS A 487 -3.49 18.21 3.95
C LYS A 487 -2.21 18.43 4.74
N TYR A 488 -1.13 17.76 4.35
CA TYR A 488 0.17 17.91 5.00
C TYR A 488 0.79 19.30 4.79
N LYS A 489 0.54 19.94 3.63
CA LYS A 489 1.13 21.24 3.29
C LYS A 489 0.37 22.45 3.85
N ARG A 490 -0.98 22.48 3.92
CA ARG A 490 -1.78 23.60 4.52
C ARG A 490 -3.26 23.24 4.88
N ASN A 491 -3.81 24.06 5.78
CA ASN A 491 -5.18 24.19 6.33
C ASN A 491 -6.34 23.49 5.53
N PRO A 492 -7.15 22.62 6.16
CA PRO A 492 -8.13 21.78 5.46
C PRO A 492 -9.24 22.49 4.67
N GLU A 493 -9.58 23.74 4.96
CA GLU A 493 -10.61 24.48 4.20
C GLU A 493 -10.17 24.85 2.77
N LYS A 494 -8.86 24.81 2.47
CA LYS A 494 -8.33 25.07 1.12
C LYS A 494 -8.21 23.82 0.23
N LEU A 495 -8.47 22.63 0.78
CA LEU A 495 -8.22 21.33 0.13
C LEU A 495 -8.93 21.15 -1.21
N GLN A 496 -10.24 21.42 -1.26
CA GLN A 496 -11.03 21.07 -2.43
C GLN A 496 -10.78 22.06 -3.57
N ASN A 497 -10.74 23.35 -3.24
CA ASN A 497 -10.49 24.42 -4.20
C ASN A 497 -9.03 24.44 -4.68
N GLU A 498 -8.02 24.14 -3.84
CA GLU A 498 -6.61 24.06 -4.29
C GLU A 498 -6.29 22.72 -4.98
N ALA A 499 -6.93 21.59 -4.61
CA ALA A 499 -6.81 20.33 -5.37
C ALA A 499 -7.41 20.47 -6.77
N MET A 500 -8.65 20.98 -6.86
CA MET A 500 -9.31 21.23 -8.13
C MET A 500 -8.57 22.33 -8.90
N SER A 501 -8.18 23.43 -8.28
CA SER A 501 -7.40 24.48 -8.95
C SER A 501 -6.02 24.00 -9.38
N MET A 502 -5.29 23.18 -8.61
CA MET A 502 -4.02 22.60 -9.07
C MET A 502 -4.26 21.63 -10.21
N THR A 503 -5.27 20.76 -10.11
CA THR A 503 -5.60 19.80 -11.16
C THR A 503 -6.01 20.55 -12.43
N GLU A 504 -6.94 21.51 -12.35
CA GLU A 504 -7.32 22.44 -13.41
C GLU A 504 -6.17 23.34 -13.89
N LYS A 505 -5.20 23.74 -13.06
CA LYS A 505 -4.08 24.63 -13.47
C LYS A 505 -2.95 23.85 -14.11
N TYR A 506 -2.69 22.63 -13.65
CA TYR A 506 -1.84 21.68 -14.37
C TYR A 506 -2.54 21.30 -15.68
N ILE A 507 -3.87 21.15 -15.69
CA ILE A 507 -4.67 20.76 -16.86
C ILE A 507 -4.96 21.90 -17.85
N LYS A 508 -5.07 23.15 -17.41
CA LYS A 508 -5.06 24.36 -18.26
C LYS A 508 -3.69 24.63 -18.87
N TYR A 509 -2.63 24.04 -18.33
CA TYR A 509 -1.32 23.96 -18.99
C TYR A 509 -1.27 22.83 -20.05
N PHE A 510 -2.32 22.00 -20.14
CA PHE A 510 -2.40 20.81 -21.00
C PHE A 510 -3.40 20.93 -22.17
N ILE A 511 -4.37 21.86 -22.10
CA ILE A 511 -5.03 22.49 -23.28
C ILE A 511 -4.04 23.51 -23.85
#